data_AF-A0AA88KHZ5-F1
#
_entry.id   AF-A0AA88KHZ5-F1
#
_cell.length_a   1.000
_cell.length_b   1.000
_cell.length_c   1.000
_cell.angle_alpha   90.00
_cell.angle_beta   90.00
_cell.angle_gamma   90.00
#
_symmetry.space_group_name_H-M   'P 1'
#
loop_
_entity.id
_entity.type
_entity.pdbx_description
1 polymer ?
#
loop_
_entity_poly.entity_id
_entity_poly.type
_entity_poly.pdbx_seq_one_letter_code
_entity_poly.pdbx_strand_id
1 'polypeptide(L)'
;MSNYVCKGFRAVGKCQGVMFRQTIVRSMSNHGIKGGASNDKNNENLVWITMEGDEDKINEFSKKLMNTKPLNSWGAQLESLSEVPKHEIISLDKHQVTTNNVDSFKWKKNVEFYLK
;
A
#
# COMPACT_ATOMS: atom_id res chain seq x y z
N MET A 1 9.04 -17.92 -15.48
CA MET A 1 8.74 -18.47 -14.14
C MET A 1 8.45 -17.28 -13.24
N SER A 2 7.27 -17.20 -12.62
CA SER A 2 6.94 -16.11 -11.68
C SER A 2 7.77 -16.29 -10.40
N ASN A 3 8.61 -15.33 -10.04
CA ASN A 3 9.33 -15.36 -8.76
C ASN A 3 8.39 -14.86 -7.66
N TYR A 4 7.87 -15.76 -6.83
CA TYR A 4 6.97 -15.35 -5.74
C TYR A 4 7.77 -14.86 -4.55
N VAL A 5 7.52 -13.63 -4.09
CA VAL A 5 8.28 -12.96 -3.03
C VAL A 5 7.35 -12.25 -2.03
N CYS A 6 7.90 -11.95 -0.85
CA CYS A 6 7.32 -11.08 0.16
C CYS A 6 8.26 -9.90 0.39
N LYS A 7 7.79 -8.66 0.17
CA LYS A 7 8.56 -7.43 0.34
C LYS A 7 7.82 -6.48 1.29
N GLY A 8 8.56 -5.87 2.20
CA GLY A 8 8.06 -4.81 3.07
C GLY A 8 8.60 -3.45 2.63
N PHE A 9 7.84 -2.38 2.87
CA PHE A 9 8.21 -1.03 2.48
C PHE A 9 7.82 0.01 3.53
N ARG A 10 8.64 1.05 3.62
CA ARG A 10 8.29 2.32 4.24
C ARG A 10 7.84 3.29 3.15
N ALA A 11 6.57 3.67 3.18
CA ALA A 11 5.97 4.61 2.25
C ALA A 11 5.82 5.98 2.93
N VAL A 12 6.61 6.96 2.48
CA VAL A 12 6.68 8.29 3.09
C VAL A 12 6.02 9.33 2.18
N GLY A 13 5.23 10.22 2.77
CA GLY A 13 4.59 11.36 2.10
C GLY A 13 3.25 11.70 2.74
N LYS A 14 2.34 12.29 1.95
CA LYS A 14 0.96 12.52 2.37
C LYS A 14 0.17 11.22 2.26
N CYS A 15 0.28 10.37 3.28
CA CYS A 15 -0.26 9.01 3.29
C CYS A 15 -1.21 8.71 4.46
N GLN A 16 -1.36 9.59 5.45
CA GLN A 16 -2.35 9.41 6.53
C GLN A 16 -3.48 10.45 6.45
N GLY A 17 -4.67 10.07 6.93
CA GLY A 17 -5.87 10.93 6.84
C GLY A 17 -6.47 11.10 5.43
N VAL A 18 -5.88 10.45 4.41
CA VAL A 18 -6.20 10.69 3.00
C VAL A 18 -6.60 9.41 2.24
N MET A 19 -7.22 8.44 2.91
CA MET A 19 -7.67 7.16 2.30
C MET A 19 -6.56 6.33 1.62
N PHE A 20 -5.29 6.57 1.96
CA PHE A 20 -4.16 5.89 1.33
C PHE A 20 -4.22 4.36 1.49
N ARG A 21 -4.39 3.85 2.72
CA ARG A 21 -4.46 2.40 3.01
C ARG A 21 -5.52 1.69 2.16
N GLN A 22 -6.74 2.24 2.08
CA GLN A 22 -7.80 1.71 1.24
C GLN A 22 -7.42 1.73 -0.25
N THR A 23 -6.85 2.85 -0.71
CA THR A 23 -6.44 3.05 -2.12
C THR A 23 -5.43 2.00 -2.54
N ILE A 24 -4.34 1.84 -1.79
CA ILE A 24 -3.26 0.95 -2.18
C ILE A 24 -3.66 -0.52 -2.03
N VAL A 25 -4.38 -0.89 -0.98
CA VAL A 25 -4.74 -2.30 -0.73
C VAL A 25 -5.77 -2.81 -1.75
N ARG A 26 -6.75 -1.98 -2.14
CA ARG A 26 -7.65 -2.35 -3.24
C ARG A 26 -6.91 -2.46 -4.57
N SER A 27 -5.99 -1.54 -4.85
CA SER A 27 -5.19 -1.59 -6.08
C SER A 27 -4.25 -2.80 -6.12
N MET A 28 -3.66 -3.21 -4.98
CA MET A 28 -2.92 -4.47 -4.87
C MET A 28 -3.78 -5.67 -5.26
N SER A 29 -5.01 -5.76 -4.73
CA SER A 29 -5.94 -6.84 -5.07
C SER A 29 -6.26 -6.88 -6.57
N ASN A 30 -6.48 -5.71 -7.19
CA ASN A 30 -6.70 -5.60 -8.65
C ASN A 30 -5.49 -6.09 -9.47
N HIS A 31 -4.27 -5.97 -8.94
CA HIS A 31 -3.04 -6.45 -9.58
C HIS A 31 -2.71 -7.91 -9.23
N GLY A 32 -3.52 -8.58 -8.42
CA GLY A 32 -3.25 -9.95 -7.94
C GLY A 32 -2.10 -10.02 -6.93
N ILE A 33 -1.88 -8.94 -6.17
CA ILE A 33 -0.90 -8.86 -5.08
C ILE A 33 -1.67 -8.99 -3.77
N LYS A 34 -1.26 -9.91 -2.89
CA LYS A 34 -1.73 -9.94 -1.50
C LYS A 34 -0.96 -8.88 -0.72
N GLY A 35 -1.64 -8.09 0.10
CA GLY A 35 -0.96 -6.96 0.71
C GLY A 35 -1.62 -6.43 1.96
N GLY A 36 -0.85 -5.63 2.70
CA GLY A 36 -1.23 -5.00 3.95
C GLY A 36 -0.65 -3.61 4.09
N ALA A 37 -1.36 -2.72 4.77
CA ALA A 37 -0.94 -1.36 5.04
C ALA A 37 -1.32 -0.91 6.46
N SER A 38 -0.36 -0.29 7.17
CA SER A 38 -0.53 0.22 8.53
C SER A 38 0.02 1.64 8.66
N ASN A 39 -0.80 2.52 9.21
CA ASN A 39 -0.36 3.85 9.64
C ASN A 39 0.69 3.70 10.75
N ASP A 40 1.77 4.47 10.67
CA ASP A 40 2.69 4.63 11.78
C ASP A 40 2.05 5.56 12.84
N LYS A 41 2.17 5.18 14.11
CA LYS A 41 1.56 5.94 15.23
C LYS A 41 2.39 7.15 15.64
N ASN A 42 3.70 7.14 15.34
CA ASN A 42 4.66 8.14 15.77
C ASN A 42 5.08 9.07 14.63
N ASN A 43 4.79 8.70 13.38
CA ASN A 43 5.09 9.50 12.21
C ASN A 43 3.87 9.61 11.29
N GLU A 44 3.29 10.81 11.22
CA GLU A 44 2.07 11.04 10.44
C GLU A 44 2.23 10.95 8.92
N ASN A 45 3.49 10.94 8.45
CA ASN A 45 3.84 10.88 7.04
C ASN A 45 4.36 9.50 6.64
N LEU A 46 4.21 8.47 7.49
CA LEU A 46 4.71 7.11 7.23
C LEU A 46 3.58 6.09 7.28
N VAL A 47 3.49 5.27 6.23
CA VAL A 47 2.70 4.04 6.19
C VAL A 47 3.62 2.87 5.90
N TRP A 48 3.49 1.82 6.71
CA TRP A 48 4.13 0.54 6.47
C TRP A 48 3.30 -0.28 5.49
N ILE A 49 3.96 -0.88 4.50
CA ILE A 49 3.33 -1.71 3.47
C ILE A 49 4.03 -3.08 3.42
N THR A 50 3.26 -4.15 3.28
CA THR A 50 3.77 -5.47 2.90
C THR A 50 3.06 -5.95 1.64
N MET A 51 3.80 -6.51 0.69
CA MET A 51 3.30 -7.05 -0.57
C MET A 51 3.82 -8.48 -0.77
N GLU A 52 2.92 -9.40 -1.10
CA GLU A 52 3.20 -10.79 -1.41
C GLU A 52 2.63 -11.15 -2.79
N GLY A 53 3.46 -11.73 -3.65
CA GLY A 53 3.06 -12.02 -5.01
C GLY A 53 4.23 -12.23 -5.96
N ASP A 54 3.93 -12.22 -7.25
CA ASP A 54 4.93 -12.19 -8.32
C ASP A 54 5.79 -10.92 -8.22
N GLU A 55 7.12 -11.10 -8.24
CA GLU A 55 8.08 -10.03 -8.04
C GLU A 55 7.98 -8.94 -9.12
N ASP A 56 7.75 -9.31 -10.38
CA ASP A 56 7.64 -8.34 -11.47
C ASP A 56 6.40 -7.46 -11.28
N LYS A 57 5.28 -8.07 -10.85
CA LYS A 57 4.07 -7.32 -10.48
C LYS A 57 4.29 -6.38 -9.30
N ILE A 58 5.00 -6.82 -8.27
CA ILE A 58 5.33 -5.97 -7.11
C ILE A 58 6.22 -4.79 -7.55
N ASN A 59 7.20 -5.05 -8.41
CA ASN A 59 8.10 -4.02 -8.92
C ASN A 59 7.36 -3.02 -9.82
N GLU A 60 6.47 -3.49 -10.70
CA GLU A 60 5.60 -2.63 -11.53
C GLU A 60 4.66 -1.79 -10.65
N PHE A 61 4.01 -2.41 -9.68
CA PHE A 61 3.11 -1.74 -8.76
C PHE A 61 3.83 -0.67 -7.93
N SER A 62 5.03 -0.96 -7.44
CA SER A 62 5.88 0.00 -6.71
C SER A 62 6.24 1.22 -7.57
N LYS A 63 6.52 1.02 -8.86
CA LYS A 63 6.76 2.11 -9.81
C LYS A 63 5.50 2.95 -10.03
N LYS A 64 4.34 2.32 -10.23
CA LYS A 64 3.05 3.05 -10.35
C LYS A 64 2.75 3.87 -9.10
N LEU A 65 2.92 3.26 -7.93
CA LEU A 65 2.70 3.91 -6.63
C LEU A 65 3.54 5.18 -6.44
N MET A 66 4.79 5.19 -6.93
CA MET A 66 5.66 6.37 -6.89
C MET A 66 5.35 7.43 -7.95
N ASN A 67 4.86 7.02 -9.12
CA ASN A 67 4.65 7.91 -10.26
C ASN A 67 3.25 8.54 -10.31
N THR A 68 2.25 7.91 -9.69
CA THR A 68 0.88 8.42 -9.68
C THR A 68 0.71 9.51 -8.61
N LYS A 69 0.51 10.75 -9.05
CA LYS A 69 0.37 11.93 -8.18
C LYS A 69 -0.84 12.79 -8.60
N PRO A 70 -1.88 12.89 -7.77
CA PRO A 70 -2.13 12.12 -6.54
C PRO A 70 -2.60 10.69 -6.84
N LEU A 71 -2.62 9.84 -5.82
CA LEU A 71 -3.13 8.46 -5.85
C LEU A 71 -4.65 8.38 -5.76
N ASN A 72 -5.27 9.40 -5.17
CA ASN A 72 -6.72 9.52 -5.03
C ASN A 72 -7.16 10.98 -4.94
N SER A 73 -8.48 11.23 -5.02
CA SER A 73 -9.05 12.59 -4.97
C SER A 73 -8.85 13.31 -3.62
N TRP A 74 -8.44 12.61 -2.57
CA TRP A 74 -8.11 13.20 -1.26
C TRP A 74 -6.65 13.67 -1.17
N GLY A 75 -5.91 13.54 -2.28
CA GLY A 75 -4.55 14.07 -2.42
C GLY A 75 -3.49 13.17 -1.78
N ALA A 76 -3.76 11.88 -1.64
CA ALA A 76 -2.75 10.93 -1.18
C ALA A 76 -1.58 10.87 -2.17
N GLN A 77 -0.34 10.94 -1.70
CA GLN A 77 0.84 10.94 -2.58
C GLN A 77 2.07 10.45 -1.81
N LEU A 78 2.95 9.72 -2.51
CA LEU A 78 4.25 9.35 -1.98
C LEU A 78 5.36 10.28 -2.48
N GLU A 79 6.27 10.53 -1.58
CA GLU A 79 7.54 11.20 -1.81
C GLU A 79 8.67 10.18 -1.90
N SER A 80 8.60 9.09 -1.12
CA SER A 80 9.52 7.96 -1.22
C SER A 80 8.85 6.63 -0.86
N LEU A 81 9.43 5.56 -1.39
CA LEU A 81 9.08 4.17 -1.10
C LEU A 81 10.38 3.39 -0.98
N SER A 82 10.70 2.96 0.24
CA SER A 82 11.96 2.26 0.53
C SER A 82 11.65 0.84 0.99
N GLU A 83 12.23 -0.16 0.32
CA GLU A 83 12.17 -1.55 0.77
C GLU A 83 12.88 -1.71 2.11
N VAL A 84 12.32 -2.52 3.00
CA VAL A 84 12.91 -2.80 4.32
C VAL A 84 13.52 -4.21 4.38
N PRO A 85 14.54 -4.42 5.23
CA PRO A 85 15.09 -5.75 5.46
C PRO A 85 14.02 -6.75 5.91
N LYS A 86 14.23 -8.05 5.61
CA LYS A 86 13.29 -9.13 5.95
C LYS A 86 12.82 -9.15 7.41
N HIS A 87 13.71 -8.78 8.35
CA HIS A 87 13.40 -8.78 9.79
C HIS A 87 12.53 -7.59 10.24
N GLU A 88 12.34 -6.58 9.39
CA GLU A 88 11.46 -5.42 9.64
C GLU A 88 10.10 -5.56 8.93
N ILE A 89 9.91 -6.60 8.10
CA ILE A 89 8.64 -6.82 7.39
C ILE A 89 7.53 -7.11 8.41
N ILE A 90 6.47 -6.30 8.37
CA ILE A 90 5.27 -6.53 9.16
C ILE A 90 4.46 -7.65 8.49
N SER A 91 4.17 -8.71 9.24
CA SER A 91 3.34 -9.82 8.77
C SER A 91 1.95 -9.33 8.34
N LEU A 92 1.39 -9.90 7.25
CA LEU A 92 0.12 -9.45 6.68
C LEU A 92 -1.03 -9.41 7.72
N ASP A 93 -1.12 -10.40 8.59
CA ASP A 93 -2.13 -10.50 9.65
C ASP A 93 -2.02 -9.40 10.72
N LYS A 94 -0.85 -8.76 10.84
CA LYS A 94 -0.60 -7.64 11.77
C LYS A 94 -0.88 -6.27 11.16
N HIS A 95 -1.19 -6.20 9.86
CA HIS A 95 -1.55 -4.94 9.24
C HIS A 95 -2.95 -4.48 9.61
N GLN A 96 -3.13 -3.16 9.75
CA GLN A 96 -4.43 -2.57 10.06
C GLN A 96 -5.45 -2.81 8.93
N VAL A 97 -5.00 -2.72 7.68
CA VAL A 97 -5.81 -2.97 6.49
C VAL A 97 -5.05 -3.94 5.61
N THR A 98 -5.73 -4.96 5.10
CA THR A 98 -5.20 -6.02 4.25
C THR A 98 -6.15 -6.29 3.10
N THR A 99 -5.67 -6.96 2.06
CA THR A 99 -6.52 -7.41 0.95
C THR A 99 -7.69 -8.29 1.41
N ASN A 100 -7.57 -8.93 2.58
CA ASN A 100 -8.62 -9.79 3.13
C ASN A 100 -9.70 -9.01 3.89
N ASN A 101 -9.38 -7.84 4.45
CA ASN A 101 -10.31 -7.10 5.31
C ASN A 101 -10.67 -5.70 4.77
N VAL A 102 -10.06 -5.24 3.67
CA VAL A 102 -10.25 -3.86 3.19
C VAL A 102 -11.72 -3.53 2.93
N ASP A 103 -12.52 -4.49 2.48
CA ASP A 103 -13.96 -4.25 2.22
C ASP A 103 -14.86 -4.45 3.44
N SER A 104 -14.31 -4.88 4.58
CA SER A 104 -15.04 -4.96 5.86
C SER A 104 -15.20 -3.61 6.55
N PHE A 105 -14.41 -2.60 6.16
CA PHE A 105 -14.47 -1.26 6.74
C PHE A 105 -15.54 -0.39 6.09
N LYS A 106 -16.20 0.45 6.90
CA LYS A 106 -17.13 1.49 6.44
C LYS A 106 -16.38 2.73 5.96
N TRP A 107 -15.73 2.63 4.79
CA TRP A 107 -15.05 3.76 4.17
C TRP A 107 -16.00 4.88 3.76
N LYS A 108 -15.49 6.11 3.66
CA LYS A 108 -16.24 7.20 3.03
C LYS A 108 -16.38 6.92 1.53
N LYS A 109 -17.54 7.21 0.96
CA LYS A 109 -17.88 6.87 -0.43
C LYS A 109 -17.45 7.91 -1.46
N ASN A 110 -16.94 9.05 -1.02
CA ASN A 110 -16.59 10.20 -1.86
C ASN A 110 -15.08 10.28 -2.17
N VAL A 111 -14.45 9.14 -2.43
CA VAL A 111 -13.04 9.07 -2.84
C VAL A 111 -12.96 8.45 -4.23
N GLU A 112 -12.26 9.12 -5.13
CA GLU A 112 -11.94 8.61 -6.47
C GLU A 112 -10.50 8.09 -6.46
N PHE A 113 -10.27 6.92 -7.07
CA PHE A 113 -8.96 6.27 -7.08
C PHE A 113 -8.30 6.42 -8.45
N TYR A 114 -7.04 6.87 -8.47
CA TYR A 114 -6.27 7.07 -9.69
C TYR A 114 -5.19 6.00 -9.91
N LEU A 115 -4.88 5.23 -8.86
CA LEU A 115 -4.01 4.05 -8.93
C LEU A 115 -4.83 2.83 -9.42
N LYS A 116 -4.95 2.68 -10.74
CA LYS A 116 -5.68 1.60 -11.41
C LYS A 116 -4.80 0.39 -11.70
#